data_AF-A0A0U1DY32-F1
#
_entry.id   AF-A0A0U1DY32-F1
#
_cell.length_a   1.000
_cell.length_b   1.000
_cell.length_c   1.000
_cell.angle_alpha   90.00
_cell.angle_beta   90.00
_cell.angle_gamma   90.00
#
_symmetry.space_group_name_H-M   'P 1'
#
loop_
_entity.id
_entity.type
_entity.pdbx_description
1 polymer ?
#
loop_
_entity_poly.entity_id
_entity_poly.type
_entity_poly.pdbx_seq_one_letter_code
_entity_poly.pdbx_strand_id
1 'polypeptide(L)'
;MTPLQRLFAVADDANGIGSKIDIRKWTFLNTDLVVHIHRVPDGKWIGIRADTNYGPDGIGATVGTLFDQNGAVGAIQQSVLVRPRPPKRS
;
A
#
# COMPACT_ATOMS: atom_id res chain seq x y z
N MET A 1 12.67 4.22 -14.92
CA MET A 1 12.30 3.80 -13.55
C MET A 1 13.51 3.16 -12.88
N THR A 2 14.15 3.87 -11.95
CA THR A 2 15.23 3.35 -11.08
C THR A 2 14.68 2.29 -10.13
N PRO A 3 15.52 1.43 -9.51
CA PRO A 3 15.05 0.44 -8.54
C PRO A 3 14.22 1.06 -7.41
N LEU A 4 14.64 2.21 -6.87
CA LEU A 4 13.87 2.94 -5.87
C LEU A 4 12.53 3.45 -6.40
N GLN A 5 12.48 3.97 -7.63
CA GLN A 5 11.20 4.38 -8.23
C GLN A 5 10.25 3.18 -8.39
N ARG A 6 10.75 1.98 -8.71
CA ARG A 6 9.92 0.77 -8.74
C ARG A 6 9.42 0.39 -7.36
N LEU A 7 10.28 0.50 -6.36
CA LEU A 7 9.93 0.21 -4.98
C LEU A 7 8.80 1.11 -4.49
N PHE A 8 8.88 2.41 -4.75
CA PHE A 8 7.83 3.34 -4.36
C PHE A 8 6.54 3.16 -5.16
N ALA A 9 6.62 2.77 -6.44
CA ALA A 9 5.43 2.42 -7.21
C ALA A 9 4.66 1.25 -6.57
N VAL A 10 5.37 0.19 -6.15
CA VAL A 10 4.74 -0.95 -5.46
C VAL A 10 4.27 -0.60 -4.05
N ALA A 11 5.01 0.25 -3.33
CA ALA A 11 4.63 0.68 -1.98
C ALA A 11 3.34 1.51 -1.96
N ASP A 12 3.06 2.31 -2.99
CA ASP A 12 1.88 3.15 -3.06
C ASP A 12 0.58 2.32 -3.13
N ASP A 13 0.62 1.20 -3.86
CA ASP A 13 -0.50 0.27 -4.04
C ASP A 13 -0.78 -0.64 -2.82
N ALA A 14 -0.01 -0.52 -1.74
CA ALA A 14 -0.03 -1.49 -0.65
C ALA A 14 -1.37 -1.56 0.11
N ASN A 15 -2.09 -0.45 0.23
CA ASN A 15 -3.41 -0.39 0.87
C ASN A 15 -4.50 -1.16 0.11
N GLY A 16 -4.26 -1.52 -1.15
CA GLY A 16 -5.13 -2.38 -1.94
C GLY A 16 -4.88 -3.87 -1.68
N ILE A 17 -3.71 -4.23 -1.15
CA ILE A 17 -3.33 -5.62 -0.89
C ILE A 17 -4.10 -6.14 0.32
N GLY A 18 -4.78 -7.27 0.11
CA GLY A 18 -5.60 -7.90 1.14
C GLY A 18 -6.80 -7.05 1.57
N SER A 19 -7.25 -6.10 0.73
CA SER A 19 -8.40 -5.25 1.03
C SER A 19 -9.63 -6.09 1.40
N LYS A 20 -10.20 -5.79 2.59
CA LYS A 20 -11.33 -6.52 3.18
C LYS A 20 -12.69 -5.82 2.95
N ILE A 21 -12.72 -4.76 2.15
CA ILE A 21 -13.94 -3.97 1.89
C ILE A 21 -14.49 -4.20 0.49
N ASP A 22 -15.82 -4.14 0.33
CA ASP A 22 -16.45 -4.21 -1.00
C ASP A 22 -16.15 -2.93 -1.78
N ILE A 23 -15.18 -3.01 -2.70
CA ILE A 23 -14.73 -1.88 -3.52
C ILE A 23 -15.83 -1.28 -4.40
N ARG A 24 -16.98 -1.95 -4.59
CA ARG A 24 -18.12 -1.39 -5.33
C ARG A 24 -18.94 -0.43 -4.46
N LYS A 25 -18.86 -0.59 -3.14
CA LYS A 25 -19.55 0.24 -2.14
C LYS A 25 -18.63 1.27 -1.49
N TRP A 26 -17.33 0.99 -1.43
CA TRP A 26 -16.34 1.80 -0.74
C TRP A 26 -15.17 2.16 -1.65
N THR A 27 -14.55 3.29 -1.34
CA THR A 27 -13.30 3.77 -1.88
C THR A 27 -12.30 3.92 -0.74
N PHE A 28 -11.03 3.69 -1.02
CA PHE A 28 -9.93 3.85 -0.08
C PHE A 28 -8.82 4.68 -0.72
N LEU A 29 -8.11 5.44 0.10
CA LEU A 29 -7.02 6.32 -0.31
C LEU A 29 -5.98 6.35 0.81
N ASN A 30 -4.69 6.20 0.49
CA ASN A 30 -3.63 6.55 1.42
C ASN A 30 -3.54 8.07 1.57
N THR A 31 -3.61 8.57 2.81
CA THR A 31 -3.40 10.01 3.10
C THR A 31 -1.93 10.34 3.33
N ASP A 32 -1.14 9.33 3.68
CA ASP A 32 0.31 9.38 3.80
C ASP A 32 0.93 8.03 3.41
N LEU A 33 2.24 8.05 3.17
CA LEU A 33 3.06 6.87 2.94
C LEU A 33 4.41 7.09 3.60
N VAL A 34 4.78 6.19 4.51
CA VAL A 34 6.10 6.16 5.15
C VAL A 34 6.80 4.88 4.74
N VAL A 35 8.05 5.01 4.29
CA VAL A 35 8.89 3.87 3.90
C VAL A 35 10.26 3.98 4.57
N HIS A 36 10.64 2.94 5.31
CA HIS A 36 11.96 2.81 5.91
C HIS A 36 12.78 1.80 5.13
N ILE A 37 13.73 2.27 4.33
CA ILE A 37 14.58 1.44 3.46
C ILE A 37 15.93 1.22 4.16
N HIS A 38 16.26 -0.03 4.48
CA HIS A 38 17.54 -0.39 5.10
C HIS A 38 18.55 -0.94 4.08
N ARG A 39 18.12 -1.20 2.85
CA ARG A 39 18.98 -1.62 1.74
C ARG A 39 18.38 -1.16 0.41
N VAL A 40 19.22 -0.64 -0.49
CA VAL A 40 18.77 -0.30 -1.85
C VAL A 40 18.30 -1.57 -2.57
N PRO A 41 17.09 -1.59 -3.15
CA PRO A 41 16.61 -2.76 -3.89
C PRO A 41 17.44 -2.96 -5.15
N ASP A 42 17.72 -4.23 -5.47
CA ASP A 42 18.42 -4.61 -6.69
C ASP A 42 17.45 -5.18 -7.73
N GLY A 43 17.82 -5.15 -9.01
CA GLY A 43 17.06 -5.79 -10.08
C GLY A 43 15.76 -5.09 -10.45
N LYS A 44 14.79 -5.90 -10.93
CA LYS A 44 13.55 -5.40 -11.55
C LYS A 44 12.29 -5.75 -10.76
N TRP A 45 12.34 -6.78 -9.93
CA TRP A 45 11.18 -7.28 -9.21
C TRP A 45 11.13 -6.67 -7.82
N ILE A 46 10.00 -6.04 -7.51
CA ILE A 46 9.68 -5.60 -6.16
C ILE A 46 8.45 -6.38 -5.72
N GLY A 47 8.55 -7.02 -4.57
CA GLY A 47 7.46 -7.69 -3.89
C GLY A 47 7.04 -6.92 -2.65
N ILE A 48 5.83 -7.19 -2.20
CA ILE A 48 5.30 -6.64 -0.95
C ILE A 48 4.41 -7.69 -0.28
N ARG A 49 4.53 -7.75 1.05
CA ARG A 49 3.55 -8.40 1.92
C ARG A 49 3.02 -7.34 2.86
N ALA A 50 1.72 -7.07 2.77
CA ALA A 50 1.08 -6.05 3.58
C ALA A 50 -0.25 -6.56 4.13
N ASP A 51 -0.61 -6.03 5.29
CA ASP A 51 -1.89 -6.23 5.94
C ASP A 51 -2.55 -4.87 6.14
N THR A 52 -3.81 -4.77 5.69
CA THR A 52 -4.63 -3.57 5.84
C THR A 52 -5.73 -3.82 6.87
N ASN A 53 -5.81 -2.94 7.87
CA ASN A 53 -6.83 -2.98 8.92
C ASN A 53 -7.67 -1.69 8.88
N TYR A 54 -8.97 -1.83 9.09
CA TYR A 54 -9.92 -0.71 9.07
C TYR A 54 -10.60 -0.59 10.44
N GLY A 55 -10.60 0.62 10.98
CA GLY A 55 -11.36 1.02 12.15
C GLY A 55 -12.84 1.31 11.84
N PRO A 56 -13.65 1.56 12.88
CA PRO A 56 -15.11 1.73 12.76
C PRO A 56 -15.53 3.07 12.15
N ASP A 57 -14.62 4.04 12.03
CA ASP A 57 -14.84 5.44 11.66
C ASP A 57 -14.34 5.78 10.23
N GLY A 58 -14.03 4.76 9.44
CA GLY A 58 -13.50 4.92 8.10
C GLY A 58 -12.05 5.39 8.07
N ILE A 59 -11.31 5.18 9.16
CA ILE A 59 -9.85 5.31 9.22
C ILE A 59 -9.27 3.89 9.27
N GLY A 60 -8.21 3.65 8.51
CA GLY A 60 -7.48 2.40 8.50
C GLY A 60 -5.98 2.63 8.48
N ALA A 61 -5.24 1.54 8.59
CA ALA A 61 -3.80 1.53 8.49
C ALA A 61 -3.34 0.30 7.72
N THR A 62 -2.34 0.50 6.86
CA THR A 62 -1.61 -0.57 6.18
C THR A 62 -0.22 -0.63 6.74
N VAL A 63 0.26 -1.83 7.06
CA VAL A 63 1.66 -2.11 7.42
C VAL A 63 2.18 -3.23 6.54
N GLY A 64 3.46 -3.17 6.17
CA GLY A 64 4.02 -4.19 5.29
C GLY A 64 5.53 -4.22 5.20
N THR A 65 6.02 -5.28 4.58
CA THR A 65 7.43 -5.49 4.25
C THR A 65 7.62 -5.47 2.73
N LEU A 66 8.63 -4.76 2.27
CA LEU A 66 9.06 -4.68 0.88
C LEU A 66 10.22 -5.63 0.62
N PHE A 67 10.22 -6.24 -0.56
CA PHE A 67 11.19 -7.24 -0.98
C PHE A 67 11.74 -6.92 -2.37
N ASP A 68 12.99 -7.28 -2.61
CA ASP A 68 13.52 -7.55 -3.95
C ASP A 68 13.75 -9.07 -4.12
N GLN A 69 14.36 -9.50 -5.24
CA GLN A 69 14.67 -10.92 -5.44
C GLN A 69 15.64 -11.51 -4.40
N ASN A 70 16.35 -10.69 -3.64
CA ASN A 70 17.34 -11.10 -2.65
C ASN A 70 16.78 -11.06 -1.22
N GLY A 71 15.51 -10.68 -1.03
CA GLY A 71 14.82 -10.67 0.25
C GLY A 71 14.36 -9.26 0.67
N ALA A 72 14.17 -9.06 1.97
CA ALA A 72 13.63 -7.81 2.49
C ALA A 72 14.58 -6.62 2.26
N VAL A 73 13.98 -5.46 1.95
CA VAL A 73 14.69 -4.20 1.68
C VAL A 73 14.20 -3.04 2.54
N GLY A 74 12.98 -3.16 3.07
CA GLY A 74 12.38 -2.11 3.89
C GLY A 74 11.00 -2.48 4.43
N ALA A 75 10.45 -1.56 5.21
CA ALA A 75 9.10 -1.63 5.75
C ALA A 75 8.29 -0.41 5.31
N ILE A 76 6.97 -0.56 5.30
CA ILE A 76 6.04 0.50 4.92
C ILE A 76 4.95 0.68 5.97
N GLN A 77 4.39 1.89 6.01
CA GLN A 77 3.14 2.19 6.66
C GLN A 77 2.35 3.22 5.86
N GLN A 78 1.03 3.09 5.82
CA GLN A 78 0.12 4.08 5.26
C GLN A 78 -1.07 4.28 6.19
N SER A 79 -1.48 5.53 6.43
CA SER A 79 -2.85 5.80 6.90
C SER A 79 -3.81 5.72 5.73
N VAL A 80 -4.95 5.05 5.92
CA VAL A 80 -5.94 4.79 4.87
C VAL A 80 -7.26 5.44 5.22
N LEU A 81 -7.76 6.28 4.33
CA LEU A 81 -9.08 6.88 4.43
C LEU A 81 -10.08 6.04 3.64
N VAL A 82 -11.13 5.55 4.29
CA VAL A 82 -12.21 4.79 3.67
C VAL A 82 -13.48 5.62 3.60
N ARG A 83 -14.10 5.73 2.42
CA ARG A 83 -15.34 6.50 2.22
C ARG A 83 -16.33 5.74 1.33
N PRO A 84 -17.65 6.01 1.45
CA PRO A 84 -18.63 5.46 0.51
C PRO A 84 -18.25 5.85 -0.92
N ARG A 85 -18.37 4.91 -1.86
CA ARG A 85 -18.15 5.18 -3.27
C ARG A 85 -19.28 6.08 -3.77
N PRO A 86 -18.98 7.24 -4.37
CA PRO A 86 -20.00 8.08 -4.96
C PRO A 86 -20.73 7.33 -6.09
N PRO A 87 -22.04 7.58 -6.29
CA PRO A 87 -22.78 6.98 -7.40
C PRO A 87 -22.13 7.39 -8.73
N LYS A 88 -22.12 6.46 -9.70
CA LYS A 88 -21.68 6.79 -11.07
C LYS A 88 -22.58 7.92 -11.59
N ARG A 89 -21.99 9.05 -11.96
CA ARG A 89 -22.70 10.05 -12.76
C ARG A 89 -22.90 9.45 -14.15
N SER A 90 -24.16 9.31 -14.55
CA SER A 90 -24.60 8.99 -15.92
C SER A 90 -24.35 10.16 -16.86
#